data_AF-A0A8I3A5Z4-F1
#
_entry.id   AF-A0A8I3A5Z4-F1
#
_cell.length_a   1.000
_cell.length_b   1.000
_cell.length_c   1.000
_cell.angle_alpha   90.00
_cell.angle_beta   90.00
_cell.angle_gamma   90.00
#
_symmetry.space_group_name_H-M   'P 1'
#
loop_
_entity.id
_entity.type
_entity.pdbx_description
1 polymer ?
#
loop_
_entity_poly.entity_id
_entity_poly.type
_entity_poly.pdbx_seq_one_letter_code
_entity_poly.pdbx_strand_id
1 'polypeptide(L)'
;MTSKWLNISFPFTSLPILKPAPKPGFVPVSVNWFPHRVCNYRCDFCFHTATNDYILPLDEGKRALRLLADAGHSFNLRTSGKCSSFAKKSFTSSRVPSCATARSNNWEEDMNDQIQEVDPIRWKVFQVLLLDSENTGPGSNSLRDARHLTVTGEQYQAFLDRHAQQPSLVPEDNNAMKDSYLLLDEKMRFLDCSNSGKKPGRSILDVGVETALLDSGFDEKTFLERGGIFEWTREPEPESVDW
;
A
#
# COMPACT_ATOMS: atom_id res chain seq x y z
N MET A 1 -64.16 -6.95 29.31
CA MET A 1 -63.48 -5.64 29.43
C MET A 1 -62.12 -5.77 28.78
N THR A 2 -61.96 -5.27 27.55
CA THR A 2 -60.73 -5.37 26.77
C THR A 2 -60.32 -3.96 26.33
N SER A 3 -59.19 -3.50 26.84
CA SER A 3 -58.64 -2.17 26.63
C SER A 3 -58.17 -1.99 25.18
N LYS A 4 -58.71 -0.97 24.50
CA LYS A 4 -58.27 -0.50 23.19
C LYS A 4 -57.06 0.42 23.38
N TRP A 5 -55.91 0.03 22.86
CA TRP A 5 -54.77 0.92 22.65
C TRP A 5 -54.83 1.45 21.21
N LEU A 6 -54.68 2.76 21.04
CA LEU A 6 -54.67 3.43 19.75
C LEU A 6 -53.44 3.00 18.93
N ASN A 7 -53.68 2.43 17.74
CA ASN A 7 -52.65 2.25 16.71
C ASN A 7 -52.38 3.61 16.03
N ILE A 8 -51.23 4.21 16.32
CA ILE A 8 -50.71 5.34 15.55
C ILE A 8 -49.79 4.75 14.47
N SER A 9 -50.30 4.63 13.25
CA SER A 9 -49.51 4.31 12.07
C SER A 9 -48.87 5.59 11.52
N PHE A 10 -47.53 5.69 11.63
CA PHE A 10 -46.77 6.70 10.88
C PHE A 10 -46.69 6.27 9.41
N PRO A 11 -47.07 7.12 8.44
CA PRO A 11 -46.88 6.81 7.03
C PRO A 11 -45.37 6.76 6.75
N PHE A 12 -44.91 5.60 6.30
CA PHE A 12 -43.57 5.37 5.80
C PHE A 12 -43.44 6.17 4.49
N THR A 13 -43.09 7.45 4.58
CA THR A 13 -42.70 8.22 3.41
C THR A 13 -41.38 7.66 2.92
N SER A 14 -41.44 6.93 1.80
CA SER A 14 -40.26 6.48 1.07
C SER A 14 -39.42 7.71 0.72
N LEU A 15 -38.33 7.93 1.47
CA LEU A 15 -37.27 8.83 1.04
C LEU A 15 -36.82 8.34 -0.34
N PRO A 16 -36.70 9.23 -1.35
CA PRO A 16 -36.18 8.82 -2.64
C PRO A 16 -34.78 8.26 -2.42
N ILE A 17 -34.58 7.02 -2.85
CA ILE A 17 -33.25 6.41 -2.96
C ILE A 17 -32.45 7.37 -3.86
N LEU A 18 -31.55 8.16 -3.27
CA LEU A 18 -30.62 8.96 -4.05
C LEU A 18 -29.85 7.97 -4.91
N LYS A 19 -30.03 8.05 -6.22
CA LYS A 19 -29.17 7.34 -7.17
C LYS A 19 -27.73 7.75 -6.84
N PRO A 20 -26.79 6.80 -6.69
CA PRO A 20 -25.39 7.16 -6.50
C PRO A 20 -24.98 8.09 -7.64
N ALA A 21 -24.30 9.18 -7.30
CA ALA A 21 -23.79 10.11 -8.30
C ALA A 21 -22.97 9.33 -9.35
N PRO A 22 -23.03 9.72 -10.63
CA PRO A 22 -22.18 9.11 -11.65
C PRO A 22 -20.72 9.21 -11.19
N LYS A 23 -20.05 8.06 -11.07
CA LYS A 23 -18.65 8.00 -10.66
C LYS A 23 -17.83 8.88 -11.61
N PRO A 24 -17.07 9.87 -11.11
CA PRO A 24 -16.14 10.58 -11.97
C PRO A 24 -15.16 9.57 -12.62
N GLY A 25 -14.78 9.85 -13.86
CA GLY A 25 -13.85 9.03 -14.62
C GLY A 25 -12.54 8.83 -13.84
N PHE A 26 -12.06 7.59 -13.87
CA PHE A 26 -10.85 7.08 -13.22
C PHE A 26 -10.66 7.44 -11.73
N VAL A 27 -10.90 6.46 -10.86
CA VAL A 27 -10.53 6.51 -9.45
C VAL A 27 -9.30 5.61 -9.27
N PRO A 28 -8.13 6.14 -8.87
CA PRO A 28 -6.95 5.31 -8.69
C PRO A 28 -7.19 4.26 -7.60
N VAL A 29 -7.17 2.99 -8.01
CA VAL A 29 -7.80 1.88 -7.29
C VAL A 29 -7.06 1.48 -6.01
N SER A 30 -5.79 1.85 -5.82
CA SER A 30 -4.99 1.41 -4.66
C SER A 30 -4.14 2.52 -4.05
N VAL A 31 -4.51 2.96 -2.85
CA VAL A 31 -3.72 3.88 -2.00
C VAL A 31 -2.93 3.11 -0.94
N ASN A 32 -1.65 3.45 -0.75
CA ASN A 32 -0.79 2.83 0.28
C ASN A 32 -0.65 3.79 1.44
N TRP A 33 -1.13 3.40 2.62
CA TRP A 33 -1.06 4.25 3.80
C TRP A 33 0.03 3.77 4.78
N PHE A 34 0.87 4.70 5.23
CA PHE A 34 1.85 4.52 6.30
C PHE A 34 1.32 5.19 7.59
N PRO A 35 0.78 4.41 8.55
CA PRO A 35 0.13 5.00 9.73
C PRO A 35 1.07 5.72 10.70
N HIS A 36 2.34 5.33 10.70
CA HIS A 36 3.39 5.91 11.52
C HIS A 36 4.76 5.62 10.91
N ARG A 37 5.77 6.37 11.37
CA ARG A 37 7.16 6.21 10.94
C ARG A 37 8.04 5.46 11.93
N VAL A 38 7.51 5.13 13.11
CA VAL A 38 8.20 4.33 14.13
C VAL A 38 8.43 2.91 13.61
N CYS A 39 9.67 2.42 13.67
CA CYS A 39 10.02 1.08 13.22
C CYS A 39 11.05 0.47 14.18
N ASN A 40 10.89 -0.82 14.49
CA ASN A 40 11.84 -1.56 15.33
C ASN A 40 12.98 -2.22 14.53
N TYR A 41 13.00 -2.04 13.20
CA TYR A 41 14.07 -2.47 12.30
C TYR A 41 14.99 -1.30 11.95
N ARG A 42 16.19 -1.61 11.46
CA ARG A 42 17.22 -0.61 11.11
C ARG A 42 17.78 -0.86 9.70
N CYS A 43 16.91 -1.05 8.72
CA CYS A 43 17.33 -1.24 7.34
C CYS A 43 18.01 0.04 6.80
N ASP A 44 19.22 -0.08 6.27
CA ASP A 44 19.97 1.06 5.70
C ASP A 44 19.36 1.60 4.41
N PHE A 45 18.60 0.75 3.69
CA PHE A 45 17.86 1.11 2.50
C PHE A 45 16.44 1.64 2.77
N CYS A 46 16.06 1.82 4.04
CA CYS A 46 14.71 2.25 4.40
C CYS A 46 14.38 3.60 3.76
N PHE A 47 13.46 3.60 2.79
CA PHE A 47 12.97 4.79 2.09
C PHE A 47 11.77 5.48 2.76
N HIS A 48 11.39 5.07 3.97
CA HIS A 48 10.33 5.70 4.78
C HIS A 48 10.74 5.66 6.26
N THR A 49 11.65 6.55 6.61
CA THR A 49 12.38 6.58 7.86
C THR A 49 11.60 7.23 9.00
N ALA A 50 12.07 6.97 10.22
CA ALA A 50 11.53 7.48 11.48
C ALA A 50 11.80 8.97 11.70
N THR A 51 11.34 9.82 10.78
CA THR A 51 11.53 11.29 10.83
C THR A 51 10.66 11.96 11.89
N ASN A 52 9.61 11.28 12.35
CA ASN A 52 8.78 11.69 13.48
C ASN A 52 8.13 10.46 14.15
N ASP A 53 7.49 10.68 15.29
CA ASP A 53 6.77 9.70 16.11
C ASP A 53 5.25 9.93 16.11
N TYR A 54 4.73 10.76 15.19
CA TYR A 54 3.31 11.06 15.11
C TYR A 54 2.51 9.82 14.74
N ILE A 55 1.38 9.65 15.43
CA ILE A 55 0.39 8.62 15.15
C ILE A 55 -0.98 9.30 15.12
N LEU A 56 -1.68 9.17 14.00
CA LEU A 56 -3.03 9.72 13.86
C LEU A 56 -3.99 9.03 14.84
N PRO A 57 -4.83 9.78 15.59
CA PRO A 57 -5.85 9.18 16.43
C PRO A 57 -6.75 8.23 15.63
N LEU A 58 -7.11 7.10 16.25
CA LEU A 58 -7.81 6.01 15.56
C LEU A 58 -9.11 6.46 14.88
N ASP A 59 -9.87 7.36 15.51
CA ASP A 59 -11.15 7.84 14.97
C ASP A 59 -10.96 8.75 13.75
N GLU A 60 -9.94 9.61 13.75
CA GLU A 60 -9.56 10.37 12.55
C GLU A 60 -9.02 9.45 11.45
N GLY A 61 -8.27 8.41 11.82
CA GLY A 61 -7.83 7.38 10.87
C GLY A 61 -9.00 6.67 10.18
N LYS A 62 -10.00 6.24 10.94
CA LYS A 62 -11.24 5.66 10.39
C LYS A 62 -12.00 6.64 9.52
N ARG A 63 -12.09 7.91 9.92
CA ARG A 63 -12.72 8.99 9.14
C ARG A 63 -12.02 9.14 7.78
N ALA A 64 -10.69 9.22 7.77
CA ALA A 64 -9.91 9.32 6.53
C ALA A 64 -10.09 8.09 5.61
N LEU A 65 -10.05 6.88 6.17
CA LEU A 65 -10.30 5.66 5.40
C LEU A 65 -11.70 5.65 4.77
N ARG A 66 -12.70 6.19 5.47
CA ARG A 66 -14.05 6.32 4.93
C ARG A 66 -14.11 7.32 3.78
N LEU A 67 -13.43 8.46 3.89
CA LEU A 67 -13.32 9.42 2.79
C LEU A 67 -12.70 8.79 1.54
N LEU A 68 -11.67 7.95 1.69
CA LEU A 68 -11.07 7.22 0.57
C LEU A 68 -12.05 6.21 -0.05
N ALA A 69 -12.78 5.45 0.78
CA ALA A 69 -13.77 4.49 0.32
C ALA A 69 -14.94 5.17 -0.42
N ASP A 70 -15.43 6.30 0.10
CA ASP A 70 -16.52 7.08 -0.50
C ASP A 70 -16.09 7.70 -1.84
N ALA A 71 -14.81 8.08 -1.98
CA ALA A 71 -14.21 8.51 -3.24
C ALA A 71 -13.91 7.34 -4.21
N GLY A 72 -14.14 6.09 -3.80
CA GLY A 72 -14.01 4.89 -4.63
C GLY A 72 -12.63 4.24 -4.63
N HIS A 73 -11.72 4.63 -3.73
CA HIS A 73 -10.39 4.06 -3.64
C HIS A 73 -10.38 2.80 -2.75
N SER A 74 -9.64 1.77 -3.17
CA SER A 74 -9.25 0.70 -2.25
C SER A 74 -7.92 1.06 -1.57
N PHE A 75 -7.71 0.57 -0.35
CA PHE A 75 -6.50 0.90 0.42
C PHE A 75 -5.72 -0.36 0.80
N ASN A 76 -4.40 -0.22 0.79
CA ASN A 76 -3.46 -1.24 1.20
C ASN A 76 -2.66 -0.74 2.40
N LEU A 77 -2.81 -1.44 3.53
CA LEU A 77 -2.02 -1.17 4.73
C LEU A 77 -0.64 -1.84 4.58
N ARG A 78 0.44 -1.08 4.71
CA ARG A 78 1.81 -1.62 4.66
C ARG A 78 2.45 -1.60 6.04
N THR A 79 2.83 -2.77 6.53
CA THR A 79 3.55 -2.95 7.81
C THR A 79 4.73 -3.89 7.64
N SER A 80 5.85 -3.64 8.32
CA SER A 80 7.02 -4.53 8.29
C SER A 80 6.93 -5.69 9.30
N GLY A 81 7.32 -6.89 8.85
CA GLY A 81 8.12 -7.86 9.61
C GLY A 81 7.47 -8.77 10.67
N LYS A 82 6.41 -8.38 11.39
CA LYS A 82 5.88 -9.25 12.48
C LYS A 82 4.63 -10.06 12.13
N CYS A 83 4.12 -10.00 10.90
CA CYS A 83 2.90 -10.72 10.54
C CYS A 83 3.14 -12.10 9.90
N SER A 84 4.29 -12.39 9.27
CA SER A 84 4.42 -13.62 8.45
C SER A 84 4.50 -14.92 9.27
N SER A 85 5.18 -14.92 10.42
CA SER A 85 5.29 -16.09 11.29
C SER A 85 4.05 -16.32 12.16
N PHE A 86 3.29 -15.26 12.45
CA PHE A 86 2.01 -15.34 13.16
C PHE A 86 0.87 -15.75 12.21
N ALA A 87 0.90 -15.29 10.95
CA ALA A 87 -0.04 -15.68 9.91
C ALA A 87 0.02 -17.19 9.60
N LYS A 88 1.22 -17.77 9.47
CA LYS A 88 1.36 -19.22 9.23
C LYS A 88 0.85 -20.11 10.37
N LYS A 89 0.81 -19.61 11.62
CA LYS A 89 0.37 -20.41 12.80
C LYS A 89 -1.12 -20.26 13.13
N SER A 90 -1.78 -19.25 12.58
CA SER A 90 -3.16 -18.90 12.97
C SER A 90 -4.15 -18.92 11.80
N PHE A 91 -3.68 -19.09 10.57
CA PHE A 91 -4.52 -19.10 9.37
C PHE A 91 -4.34 -20.42 8.62
N THR A 92 -5.43 -21.17 8.55
CA THR A 92 -5.63 -22.24 7.58
C THR A 92 -5.52 -21.65 6.17
N SER A 93 -4.53 -22.11 5.39
CA SER A 93 -4.49 -22.04 3.93
C SER A 93 -4.80 -20.68 3.25
N SER A 94 -4.19 -19.58 3.68
CA SER A 94 -4.12 -18.38 2.83
C SER A 94 -2.67 -18.02 2.55
N ARG A 95 -2.25 -18.23 1.29
CA ARG A 95 -0.94 -17.77 0.79
C ARG A 95 -0.83 -16.26 1.04
N VAL A 96 0.30 -15.78 1.54
CA VAL A 96 0.51 -14.35 1.86
C VAL A 96 1.38 -13.67 0.81
N PRO A 97 1.20 -12.37 0.51
CA PRO A 97 2.16 -11.64 -0.32
C PRO A 97 3.54 -11.57 0.35
N SER A 98 4.60 -11.70 -0.45
CA SER A 98 6.00 -11.53 -0.03
C SER A 98 6.64 -10.37 -0.78
N CYS A 99 7.63 -9.72 -0.16
CA CYS A 99 8.36 -8.60 -0.73
C CYS A 99 9.87 -8.76 -0.46
N ALA A 100 10.70 -8.53 -1.48
CA ALA A 100 12.15 -8.47 -1.37
C ALA A 100 12.70 -7.20 -2.02
N THR A 101 13.84 -6.71 -1.56
CA THR A 101 14.55 -5.59 -2.20
C THR A 101 15.93 -6.06 -2.65
N ALA A 102 16.13 -6.07 -3.98
CA ALA A 102 17.39 -6.39 -4.62
C ALA A 102 18.39 -5.24 -4.44
N ARG A 103 19.55 -5.56 -3.88
CA ARG A 103 20.60 -4.64 -3.41
C ARG A 103 21.98 -5.26 -3.64
N SER A 104 23.02 -4.44 -3.50
CA SER A 104 24.42 -4.85 -3.73
C SER A 104 24.81 -6.12 -2.97
N ASN A 105 24.24 -6.37 -1.78
CA ASN A 105 24.57 -7.52 -0.95
C ASN A 105 23.81 -8.82 -1.30
N ASN A 106 22.75 -8.78 -2.13
CA ASN A 106 21.91 -9.96 -2.38
C ASN A 106 21.48 -10.16 -3.84
N TRP A 107 21.92 -9.32 -4.78
CA TRP A 107 21.52 -9.46 -6.19
C TRP A 107 22.07 -10.73 -6.87
N GLU A 108 23.11 -11.35 -6.29
CA GLU A 108 23.64 -12.65 -6.73
C GLU A 108 22.99 -13.85 -6.02
N GLU A 109 22.18 -13.61 -4.99
CA GLU A 109 21.53 -14.67 -4.23
C GLU A 109 20.52 -15.43 -5.12
N ASP A 110 20.45 -16.74 -4.92
CA ASP A 110 19.40 -17.60 -5.46
C ASP A 110 18.40 -17.91 -4.33
N MET A 111 17.18 -17.44 -4.53
CA MET A 111 16.07 -17.54 -3.58
C MET A 111 14.98 -18.51 -4.06
N ASN A 112 15.21 -19.27 -5.15
CA ASN A 112 14.16 -20.09 -5.78
C ASN A 112 13.56 -21.11 -4.81
N ASP A 113 14.39 -21.85 -4.09
CA ASP A 113 13.95 -22.89 -3.14
C ASP A 113 13.14 -22.28 -1.99
N GLN A 114 13.62 -21.16 -1.44
CA GLN A 114 13.00 -20.46 -0.32
C GLN A 114 11.65 -19.85 -0.72
N ILE A 115 11.55 -19.29 -1.92
CA ILE A 115 10.29 -18.74 -2.44
C ILE A 115 9.30 -19.87 -2.75
N GLN A 116 9.78 -21.01 -3.27
CA GLN A 116 8.94 -22.18 -3.50
C GLN A 116 8.39 -22.75 -2.19
N GLU A 117 9.18 -22.79 -1.12
CA GLU A 117 8.73 -23.21 0.21
C GLU A 117 7.70 -22.24 0.82
N VAL A 118 7.84 -20.94 0.55
CA VAL A 118 6.91 -19.92 1.04
C VAL A 118 5.59 -19.90 0.25
N ASP A 119 5.62 -20.24 -1.04
CA ASP A 119 4.50 -20.18 -2.00
C ASP A 119 3.63 -18.92 -1.82
N PRO A 120 4.19 -17.72 -2.04
CA PRO A 120 3.42 -16.48 -1.90
C PRO A 120 2.45 -16.29 -3.08
N ILE A 121 1.28 -15.69 -2.83
CA ILE A 121 0.37 -15.27 -3.91
C ILE A 121 1.08 -14.34 -4.89
N ARG A 122 1.92 -13.46 -4.35
CA ARG A 122 2.70 -12.48 -5.10
C ARG A 122 4.01 -12.24 -4.40
N TRP A 123 5.11 -12.34 -5.13
CA TRP A 123 6.45 -12.00 -4.69
C TRP A 123 6.91 -10.73 -5.40
N LYS A 124 6.77 -9.59 -4.73
CA LYS A 124 7.22 -8.31 -5.27
C LYS A 124 8.72 -8.15 -5.04
N VAL A 125 9.47 -7.96 -6.11
CA VAL A 125 10.91 -7.74 -6.04
C VAL A 125 11.20 -6.31 -6.45
N PHE A 126 11.61 -5.49 -5.50
CA PHE A 126 11.92 -4.09 -5.72
C PHE A 126 13.41 -3.92 -6.03
N GLN A 127 13.75 -3.10 -7.02
CA GLN A 127 15.09 -2.53 -7.09
C GLN A 127 15.26 -1.56 -5.90
N VAL A 128 16.44 -1.46 -5.32
CA VAL A 128 16.67 -0.46 -4.27
C VAL A 128 16.50 0.96 -4.80
N LEU A 129 15.62 1.71 -4.15
CA LEU A 129 15.28 3.08 -4.49
C LEU A 129 15.98 4.06 -3.56
N LEU A 130 16.61 5.07 -4.16
CA LEU A 130 17.12 6.23 -3.46
C LEU A 130 16.07 7.33 -3.43
N LEU A 131 15.80 7.87 -2.25
CA LEU A 131 14.96 9.04 -2.03
C LEU A 131 15.65 10.01 -1.09
N ASP A 132 15.80 11.25 -1.55
CA ASP A 132 16.26 12.37 -0.75
C ASP A 132 15.32 12.60 0.42
N SER A 133 15.88 13.09 1.53
CA SER A 133 15.25 13.21 2.86
C SER A 133 14.86 11.89 3.55
N GLU A 134 15.10 10.74 2.91
CA GLU A 134 14.83 9.42 3.50
C GLU A 134 16.12 8.60 3.62
N ASN A 135 16.83 8.33 2.51
CA ASN A 135 17.93 7.38 2.49
C ASN A 135 19.15 7.74 1.62
N THR A 136 19.42 9.03 1.36
CA THR A 136 20.58 9.48 0.58
C THR A 136 21.68 10.16 1.41
N GLY A 137 21.68 9.91 2.72
CA GLY A 137 22.68 10.38 3.67
C GLY A 137 22.44 11.80 4.24
N PRO A 138 23.32 12.26 5.13
CA PRO A 138 23.12 13.51 5.87
C PRO A 138 23.03 14.77 4.99
N GLY A 139 23.66 14.75 3.81
CA GLY A 139 23.64 15.88 2.88
C GLY A 139 22.25 16.24 2.34
N SER A 140 21.29 15.31 2.40
CA SER A 140 19.88 15.52 2.02
C SER A 140 18.93 15.52 3.22
N ASN A 141 19.44 15.69 4.45
CA ASN A 141 18.71 15.50 5.71
C ASN A 141 18.12 14.09 5.89
N SER A 142 18.73 13.06 5.28
CA SER A 142 18.28 11.67 5.43
C SER A 142 18.85 11.02 6.69
N LEU A 143 18.03 10.19 7.37
CA LEU A 143 18.45 9.39 8.53
C LEU A 143 19.23 8.12 8.16
N ARG A 144 19.24 7.76 6.87
CA ARG A 144 19.88 6.56 6.32
C ARG A 144 20.68 6.92 5.08
N ASP A 145 21.59 6.04 4.69
CA ASP A 145 22.40 6.17 3.48
C ASP A 145 22.47 4.84 2.73
N ALA A 146 21.65 4.72 1.69
CA ALA A 146 21.50 3.52 0.88
C ALA A 146 22.34 3.55 -0.39
N ARG A 147 23.15 4.59 -0.63
CA ARG A 147 23.90 4.77 -1.90
C ARG A 147 24.85 3.60 -2.17
N HIS A 148 25.44 3.04 -1.12
CA HIS A 148 26.30 1.87 -1.17
C HIS A 148 25.56 0.54 -1.40
N LEU A 149 24.22 0.55 -1.34
CA LEU A 149 23.37 -0.62 -1.56
C LEU A 149 22.81 -0.70 -2.98
N THR A 150 23.07 0.31 -3.80
CA THR A 150 22.54 0.42 -5.18
C THR A 150 23.00 -0.73 -6.07
N VAL A 151 22.14 -1.10 -7.02
CA VAL A 151 22.42 -2.07 -8.08
C VAL A 151 22.14 -1.44 -9.43
N THR A 152 22.93 -1.80 -10.44
CA THR A 152 22.68 -1.39 -11.82
C THR A 152 21.40 -2.03 -12.37
N GLY A 153 20.87 -1.49 -13.47
CA GLY A 153 19.75 -2.13 -14.18
C GLY A 153 20.09 -3.54 -14.64
N GLU A 154 21.33 -3.77 -15.08
CA GLU A 154 21.84 -5.09 -15.48
C GLU A 154 21.91 -6.08 -14.31
N GLN A 155 22.40 -5.64 -13.15
CA GLN A 155 22.44 -6.48 -11.93
C GLN A 155 21.03 -6.83 -11.47
N TYR A 156 20.10 -5.87 -11.52
CA TYR A 156 18.70 -6.12 -11.21
C TYR A 156 18.07 -7.10 -12.20
N GLN A 157 18.29 -6.93 -13.50
CA GLN A 157 17.81 -7.85 -14.52
C GLN A 157 18.39 -9.26 -14.34
N ALA A 158 19.69 -9.39 -14.03
CA ALA A 158 20.31 -10.67 -13.73
C ALA A 158 19.67 -11.37 -12.51
N PHE A 159 19.27 -10.61 -11.49
CA PHE A 159 18.48 -11.16 -10.38
C PHE A 159 17.11 -11.65 -10.86
N LEU A 160 16.41 -10.89 -11.71
CA LEU A 160 15.10 -11.31 -12.25
C LEU A 160 15.22 -12.58 -13.10
N ASP A 161 16.20 -12.64 -14.01
CA ASP A 161 16.41 -13.76 -14.91
C ASP A 161 16.67 -15.08 -14.15
N ARG A 162 17.45 -15.01 -13.07
CA ARG A 162 17.71 -16.16 -12.17
C ARG A 162 16.44 -16.72 -11.53
N HIS A 163 15.44 -15.87 -11.31
CA HIS A 163 14.19 -16.23 -10.66
C HIS A 163 12.99 -16.24 -11.63
N ALA A 164 13.23 -16.21 -12.93
CA ALA A 164 12.17 -16.09 -13.94
C ALA A 164 11.17 -17.25 -13.94
N GLN A 165 11.53 -18.38 -13.35
CA GLN A 165 10.64 -19.55 -13.20
C GLN A 165 9.64 -19.41 -12.05
N GLN A 166 9.75 -18.38 -11.21
CA GLN A 166 8.82 -18.15 -10.11
C GLN A 166 7.53 -17.50 -10.63
N PRO A 167 6.37 -18.20 -10.60
CA PRO A 167 5.14 -17.68 -11.20
C PRO A 167 4.55 -16.48 -10.43
N SER A 168 4.93 -16.32 -9.16
CA SER A 168 4.48 -15.21 -8.32
C SER A 168 5.36 -13.97 -8.44
N LEU A 169 6.47 -14.03 -9.20
CA LEU A 169 7.42 -12.92 -9.35
C LEU A 169 6.77 -11.71 -10.00
N VAL A 170 6.90 -10.56 -9.33
CA VAL A 170 6.46 -9.27 -9.85
C VAL A 170 7.61 -8.27 -9.70
N PRO A 171 8.31 -7.95 -10.81
CA PRO A 171 9.40 -6.98 -10.79
C PRO A 171 8.88 -5.55 -10.64
N GLU A 172 9.58 -4.75 -9.85
CA GLU A 172 9.33 -3.33 -9.66
C GLU A 172 10.68 -2.59 -9.62
N ASP A 173 11.14 -2.14 -10.79
CA ASP A 173 12.35 -1.34 -10.91
C ASP A 173 12.14 0.09 -10.41
N ASN A 174 13.21 0.88 -10.41
CA ASN A 174 13.15 2.27 -9.93
C ASN A 174 12.26 3.18 -10.80
N ASN A 175 12.08 2.89 -12.09
CA ASN A 175 11.19 3.67 -12.96
C ASN A 175 9.73 3.35 -12.63
N ALA A 176 9.42 2.08 -12.46
CA ALA A 176 8.11 1.58 -12.10
C ALA A 176 7.68 2.00 -10.69
N MET A 177 8.59 2.38 -9.79
CA MET A 177 8.27 2.76 -8.41
C MET A 177 8.04 4.25 -8.15
N LYS A 178 8.71 5.16 -8.87
CA LYS A 178 8.74 6.59 -8.51
C LYS A 178 7.39 7.29 -8.67
N ASP A 179 6.66 7.02 -9.74
CA ASP A 179 5.46 7.82 -10.09
C ASP A 179 4.15 7.02 -10.04
N SER A 180 4.24 5.76 -9.67
CA SER A 180 3.15 4.81 -9.86
C SER A 180 2.33 4.56 -8.61
N TYR A 181 2.82 4.97 -7.43
CA TYR A 181 2.19 4.69 -6.16
C TYR A 181 1.57 5.94 -5.53
N LEU A 182 0.28 5.86 -5.21
CA LEU A 182 -0.31 6.78 -4.24
C LEU A 182 0.12 6.37 -2.84
N LEU A 183 0.94 7.22 -2.22
CA LEU A 183 1.44 7.05 -0.86
C LEU A 183 0.78 8.10 0.05
N LEU A 184 0.11 7.65 1.11
CA LEU A 184 -0.37 8.49 2.20
C LEU A 184 0.55 8.36 3.41
N ASP A 185 0.95 9.49 3.97
CA ASP A 185 1.75 9.54 5.18
C ASP A 185 0.92 9.41 6.48
N GLU A 186 1.61 9.52 7.60
CA GLU A 186 1.03 9.40 8.94
C GLU A 186 -0.01 10.48 9.27
N LYS A 187 -0.08 11.55 8.48
CA LYS A 187 -1.05 12.66 8.61
C LYS A 187 -2.10 12.66 7.50
N MET A 188 -2.21 11.55 6.76
CA MET A 188 -3.13 11.39 5.63
C MET A 188 -2.90 12.41 4.51
N ARG A 189 -1.64 12.74 4.23
CA ARG A 189 -1.22 13.59 3.11
C ARG A 189 -0.63 12.73 2.01
N PHE A 190 -1.00 13.01 0.75
CA PHE A 190 -0.34 12.35 -0.37
C PHE A 190 1.11 12.81 -0.46
N LEU A 191 2.01 11.87 -0.76
CA LEU A 191 3.44 12.11 -0.93
C LEU A 191 3.79 12.13 -2.41
N ASP A 192 4.17 13.30 -2.92
CA ASP A 192 4.76 13.44 -4.25
C ASP A 192 6.20 12.94 -4.24
N CYS A 193 6.48 11.95 -5.11
CA CYS A 193 7.76 11.29 -5.27
C CYS A 193 8.48 11.61 -6.59
N SER A 194 7.91 12.50 -7.43
CA SER A 194 8.42 12.80 -8.77
C SER A 194 9.81 13.43 -8.80
N ASN A 195 10.13 14.25 -7.78
CA ASN A 195 11.38 15.03 -7.71
C ASN A 195 12.45 14.40 -6.79
N SER A 196 12.54 13.07 -6.77
CA SER A 196 13.57 12.30 -6.01
C SER A 196 13.48 12.36 -4.48
N GLY A 197 12.48 13.03 -3.90
CA GLY A 197 12.22 13.03 -2.45
C GLY A 197 10.74 12.79 -2.16
N LYS A 198 10.34 12.80 -0.88
CA LYS A 198 8.93 12.69 -0.48
C LYS A 198 8.40 14.04 -0.03
N LYS A 199 7.67 14.73 -0.89
CA LYS A 199 7.04 16.01 -0.55
C LYS A 199 5.59 15.80 -0.13
N PRO A 200 5.23 16.08 1.14
CA PRO A 200 3.84 15.97 1.58
C PRO A 200 2.99 17.11 1.02
N GLY A 201 1.82 16.75 0.48
CA GLY A 201 0.74 17.67 0.10
C GLY A 201 -0.17 18.05 1.27
N ARG A 202 -1.41 18.45 0.95
CA ARG A 202 -2.46 18.72 1.94
C ARG A 202 -3.10 17.43 2.45
N SER A 203 -3.64 17.45 3.67
CA SER A 203 -4.29 16.26 4.26
C SER A 203 -5.68 16.07 3.68
N ILE A 204 -6.05 14.82 3.37
CA ILE A 204 -7.41 14.48 2.95
C ILE A 204 -8.45 14.82 4.02
N LEU A 205 -8.04 14.89 5.30
CA LEU A 205 -8.92 15.23 6.42
C LEU A 205 -9.33 16.71 6.41
N ASP A 206 -8.50 17.56 5.80
CA ASP A 206 -8.66 19.01 5.74
C ASP A 206 -9.33 19.47 4.44
N VAL A 207 -8.89 18.92 3.30
CA VAL A 207 -9.31 19.39 1.96
C VAL A 207 -10.10 18.37 1.14
N GLY A 208 -10.30 17.17 1.67
CA GLY A 208 -10.92 16.07 0.95
C GLY A 208 -9.97 15.36 -0.03
N VAL A 209 -10.38 14.17 -0.48
CA VAL A 209 -9.53 13.26 -1.27
C VAL A 209 -9.20 13.84 -2.64
N GLU A 210 -10.20 14.31 -3.38
CA GLU A 210 -10.02 14.84 -4.75
C GLU A 210 -9.03 16.01 -4.79
N THR A 211 -9.15 16.95 -3.84
CA THR A 211 -8.27 18.12 -3.77
C THR A 211 -6.86 17.74 -3.33
N ALA A 212 -6.73 16.82 -2.37
CA ALA A 212 -5.42 16.36 -1.92
C ALA A 212 -4.69 15.52 -3.00
N LEU A 213 -5.43 14.78 -3.84
CA LEU A 213 -4.86 13.95 -4.89
C LEU A 213 -4.11 14.79 -5.94
N LEU A 214 -4.54 16.04 -6.18
CA LEU A 214 -3.82 16.99 -7.04
C LEU A 214 -2.38 17.27 -6.56
N ASP A 215 -2.12 17.09 -5.27
CA ASP A 215 -0.79 17.31 -4.68
C ASP A 215 0.11 16.05 -4.76
N SER A 216 -0.39 14.92 -5.28
CA SER A 216 0.30 13.62 -5.22
C SER A 216 1.36 13.41 -6.30
N GLY A 217 1.40 14.25 -7.35
CA GLY A 217 2.30 14.06 -8.49
C GLY A 217 2.03 12.78 -9.30
N PHE A 218 0.87 12.14 -9.09
CA PHE A 218 0.56 10.82 -9.63
C PHE A 218 0.34 10.82 -11.15
N ASP A 219 1.06 9.94 -11.84
CA ASP A 219 0.86 9.64 -13.26
C ASP A 219 -0.07 8.44 -13.45
N GLU A 220 -1.33 8.74 -13.82
CA GLU A 220 -2.38 7.75 -14.10
C GLU A 220 -1.98 6.72 -15.15
N LYS A 221 -1.23 7.13 -16.19
CA LYS A 221 -0.85 6.25 -17.30
C LYS A 221 0.09 5.15 -16.83
N THR A 222 1.12 5.53 -16.07
CA THR A 222 2.12 4.60 -15.52
C THR A 222 1.50 3.61 -14.51
N PHE A 223 0.49 4.01 -13.74
CA PHE A 223 -0.22 3.12 -12.82
C PHE A 223 -1.03 2.02 -13.52
N LEU A 224 -1.65 2.34 -14.66
CA LEU A 224 -2.43 1.40 -15.46
C LEU A 224 -1.53 0.41 -16.21
N GLU A 225 -0.46 0.89 -16.84
CA GLU A 225 0.47 0.07 -17.62
C GLU A 225 1.14 -1.06 -16.81
N ARG A 226 1.26 -0.90 -15.48
CA ARG A 226 1.85 -1.91 -14.58
C ARG A 226 0.87 -2.88 -13.93
N GLY A 227 -0.41 -2.87 -14.31
CA GLY A 227 -1.44 -3.71 -13.69
C GLY A 227 -1.75 -3.31 -12.24
N GLY A 228 -1.76 -2.00 -11.94
CA GLY A 228 -2.10 -1.47 -10.61
C GLY A 228 -3.56 -1.71 -10.20
N ILE A 229 -4.42 -2.01 -11.17
CA ILE A 229 -5.80 -2.48 -10.95
C ILE A 229 -5.77 -4.01 -10.96
N PHE A 230 -6.19 -4.61 -9.86
CA PHE A 230 -6.39 -6.05 -9.74
C PHE A 230 -7.74 -6.30 -9.09
N GLU A 231 -8.38 -7.42 -9.42
CA GLU A 231 -9.67 -7.79 -8.86
C GLU A 231 -9.51 -8.22 -7.40
N TRP A 232 -9.96 -7.37 -6.49
CA TRP A 232 -10.02 -7.64 -5.07
C TRP A 232 -11.36 -8.31 -4.73
N THR A 233 -11.54 -9.57 -5.13
CA THR A 233 -12.60 -10.41 -4.60
C THR A 233 -12.00 -11.42 -3.66
N ARG A 234 -12.26 -11.25 -2.36
CA ARG A 234 -12.26 -12.42 -1.47
C ARG A 234 -13.45 -13.26 -1.92
N GLU A 235 -13.19 -14.45 -2.46
CA GLU A 235 -14.25 -15.45 -2.46
C GLU A 235 -14.66 -15.65 -0.99
N PRO A 236 -15.97 -15.63 -0.68
CA PRO A 236 -16.41 -15.97 0.66
C PRO A 236 -15.85 -17.36 0.98
N GLU A 237 -15.10 -17.47 2.08
CA GLU A 237 -14.60 -18.77 2.50
C GLU A 237 -15.78 -19.72 2.64
N PRO A 238 -15.70 -20.95 2.11
CA PRO A 238 -16.72 -21.94 2.36
C PRO A 238 -16.86 -22.13 3.86
N GLU A 239 -18.09 -22.01 4.37
CA GLU A 239 -18.41 -22.29 5.77
C GLU A 239 -17.94 -23.72 6.10
N SER A 240 -16.99 -23.81 7.03
CA SER A 240 -16.47 -25.04 7.65
C SER A 240 -15.87 -26.08 6.68
N VAL A 241 -14.57 -26.29 6.79
CA VAL A 241 -13.97 -27.61 6.59
C VAL A 241 -13.61 -28.15 7.97
N ASP A 242 -14.40 -29.10 8.45
CA ASP A 242 -14.06 -29.95 9.59
C ASP A 242 -12.85 -30.80 9.22
N TRP A 243 -11.66 -30.40 9.67
CA TRP A 243 -10.60 -31.29 10.20
C TRP A 243 -9.45 -30.50 10.81
#